data_AF-L8WH22-F1
#
_entry.id   AF-L8WH22-F1
#
_cell.length_a   1.000
_cell.length_b   1.000
_cell.length_c   1.000
_cell.angle_alpha   90.00
_cell.angle_beta   90.00
_cell.angle_gamma   90.00
#
_symmetry.space_group_name_H-M   'P 1'
#
loop_
_entity.id
_entity.type
_entity.pdbx_description
1 polymer ?
#
loop_
_entity_poly.entity_id
_entity_poly.type
_entity_poly.pdbx_seq_one_letter_code
_entity_poly.pdbx_strand_id
1 'polypeptide(L)'
;MQILEGVVERISGHEITATIAQMHLLPSAQDEICKILPANFNCRLSGIAAWADKIRGLPQFRWTSGLHYVNPSDDWPPQKCTFGGSGWKTDQNILNGLVNVTRGVETLQG
;
A
#
# COMPACT_ATOMS: atom_id res chain seq x y z
N MET A 1 4.32 17.31 24.57
CA MET A 1 4.64 17.09 23.15
C MET A 1 5.22 15.70 23.02
N GLN A 2 4.37 14.68 22.82
CA GLN A 2 4.76 13.27 22.77
C GLN A 2 3.70 12.48 21.96
N ILE A 3 3.45 12.91 20.72
CA ILE A 3 2.47 12.28 19.81
C ILE A 3 3.08 12.08 18.39
N LEU A 4 4.39 12.30 18.19
CA LEU A 4 4.96 12.34 16.82
C LEU A 4 5.79 11.11 16.42
N GLU A 5 6.27 10.28 17.33
CA GLU A 5 7.22 9.21 16.94
C GLU A 5 6.58 8.08 16.11
N GLY A 6 5.37 7.63 16.47
CA GLY A 6 4.70 6.54 15.74
C GLY A 6 4.15 6.90 14.34
N VAL A 7 3.94 8.19 14.04
CA VAL A 7 3.48 8.65 12.71
C VAL A 7 4.66 8.78 11.75
N VAL A 8 5.83 9.18 12.24
CA VAL A 8 7.05 9.37 11.44
C VAL A 8 7.60 8.02 10.94
N GLU A 9 7.53 6.97 11.77
CA GLU A 9 8.04 5.63 11.41
C GLU A 9 7.21 4.96 10.30
N ARG A 10 5.88 5.07 10.37
CA ARG A 10 4.95 4.52 9.36
C ARG A 10 5.20 5.09 7.97
N ILE A 11 5.41 6.41 7.86
CA ILE A 11 5.68 7.07 6.58
C ILE A 11 7.05 6.64 6.04
N SER A 12 8.07 6.64 6.90
CA SER A 12 9.45 6.29 6.52
C SER A 12 9.56 4.87 5.95
N GLY A 13 8.85 3.89 6.53
CA GLY A 13 8.86 2.51 6.02
C GLY A 13 8.33 2.37 4.59
N HIS A 14 7.26 3.11 4.26
CA HIS A 14 6.71 3.15 2.90
C HIS A 14 7.68 3.82 1.92
N GLU A 15 8.29 4.94 2.31
CA GLU A 15 9.24 5.68 1.46
C GLU A 15 10.52 4.88 1.18
N ILE A 16 11.04 4.17 2.19
CA ILE A 16 12.21 3.28 2.05
C ILE A 16 11.88 2.13 1.10
N THR A 17 10.76 1.44 1.32
CA THR A 17 10.33 0.32 0.46
C THR A 17 10.18 0.76 -1.00
N ALA A 18 9.54 1.91 -1.24
CA ALA A 18 9.37 2.47 -2.57
C ALA A 18 10.70 2.87 -3.22
N THR A 19 11.65 3.40 -2.45
CA THR A 19 12.99 3.74 -2.93
C THR A 19 13.74 2.49 -3.40
N ILE A 20 13.74 1.43 -2.57
CA ILE A 20 14.38 0.15 -2.92
C ILE A 20 13.73 -0.46 -4.16
N ALA A 21 12.39 -0.49 -4.22
CA ALA A 21 11.68 -1.00 -5.39
C ALA A 21 12.08 -0.25 -6.67
N GLN A 22 12.15 1.08 -6.59
CA GLN A 22 12.53 1.93 -7.72
C GLN A 22 13.95 1.63 -8.25
N MET A 23 14.89 1.29 -7.37
CA MET A 23 16.26 0.91 -7.76
C MET A 23 16.33 -0.38 -8.58
N HIS A 24 15.31 -1.23 -8.51
CA HIS A 24 15.25 -2.53 -9.18
C HIS A 24 14.31 -2.55 -10.39
N LEU A 25 13.74 -1.40 -10.79
CA LEU A 25 12.89 -1.32 -11.97
C LEU A 25 13.69 -1.49 -13.25
N LEU A 26 13.07 -2.17 -14.23
CA LEU A 26 13.50 -2.07 -15.62
C LEU A 26 13.29 -0.62 -16.11
N PRO A 27 14.12 -0.12 -17.04
CA PRO A 27 13.95 1.23 -17.60
C PRO A 27 12.53 1.47 -18.14
N SER A 28 11.95 0.49 -18.83
CA SER A 28 10.59 0.59 -19.36
C SER A 28 9.53 0.77 -18.27
N ALA A 29 9.68 0.11 -17.12
CA ALA A 29 8.74 0.27 -15.99
C ALA A 29 8.91 1.64 -15.33
N GLN A 30 10.15 2.15 -15.23
CA GLN A 30 10.43 3.49 -14.72
C GLN A 30 9.81 4.58 -15.61
N ASP A 31 9.84 4.41 -16.92
CA ASP A 31 9.22 5.34 -17.88
C ASP A 31 7.70 5.37 -17.73
N GLU A 32 7.03 4.22 -17.56
CA GLU A 32 5.58 4.19 -17.33
C GLU A 32 5.20 4.83 -15.99
N ILE A 33 5.98 4.59 -14.93
CA ILE A 33 5.76 5.25 -13.63
C ILE A 33 5.87 6.77 -13.77
N CYS A 34 6.85 7.27 -14.53
CA CYS A 34 6.99 8.71 -14.80
C CYS A 34 5.77 9.33 -15.47
N LYS A 35 5.09 8.60 -16.36
CA LYS A 35 3.89 9.06 -17.05
C LYS A 35 2.67 9.12 -16.14
N ILE A 36 2.54 8.13 -15.25
CA ILE A 36 1.39 8.02 -14.34
C ILE A 36 1.49 8.99 -13.16
N LEU A 37 2.70 9.22 -12.64
CA LEU A 37 2.88 10.04 -11.45
C LEU A 37 2.68 11.54 -11.75
N PRO A 38 1.99 12.28 -10.87
CA PRO A 38 1.94 13.74 -10.97
C PRO A 38 3.33 14.37 -10.98
N ALA A 39 3.52 15.42 -11.79
CA ALA A 39 4.83 16.01 -12.05
C ALA A 39 5.57 16.48 -10.78
N ASN A 40 4.85 16.89 -9.73
CA ASN A 40 5.43 17.33 -8.46
C ASN A 40 6.17 16.23 -7.69
N PHE A 41 6.02 14.95 -8.07
CA PHE A 41 6.78 13.84 -7.48
C PHE A 41 8.11 13.57 -8.20
N ASN A 42 8.41 14.25 -9.30
CA ASN A 42 9.67 14.11 -10.06
C ASN A 42 10.02 12.63 -10.37
N CYS A 43 9.02 11.85 -10.78
CA CYS A 43 9.13 10.41 -11.01
C CYS A 43 9.57 9.55 -9.79
N ARG A 44 9.55 10.07 -8.56
CA ARG A 44 9.98 9.34 -7.36
C ARG A 44 8.81 8.64 -6.69
N LEU A 45 8.84 7.30 -6.64
CA LEU A 45 7.83 6.50 -5.95
C LEU A 45 7.78 6.80 -4.45
N SER A 46 8.93 7.12 -3.84
CA SER A 46 9.00 7.42 -2.41
C SER A 46 8.06 8.56 -2.01
N GLY A 47 7.99 9.64 -2.79
CA GLY A 47 7.17 10.80 -2.45
C GLY A 47 5.66 10.52 -2.35
N ILE A 48 5.14 9.50 -3.07
CA ILE A 48 3.73 9.13 -3.06
C ILE A 48 3.43 7.90 -2.19
N ALA A 49 4.45 7.16 -1.73
CA ALA A 49 4.29 5.84 -1.12
C ALA A 49 3.36 5.80 0.11
N ALA A 50 3.32 6.87 0.90
CA ALA A 50 2.46 6.99 2.07
C ALA A 50 1.08 7.63 1.80
N TRP A 51 0.74 7.96 0.55
CA TRP A 51 -0.50 8.67 0.19
C TRP A 51 -1.76 7.92 0.64
N ALA A 52 -1.82 6.60 0.43
CA ALA A 52 -3.00 5.80 0.78
C ALA A 52 -3.31 5.89 2.29
N ASP A 53 -2.28 5.88 3.14
CA ASP A 53 -2.43 6.03 4.59
C ASP A 53 -2.90 7.44 5.00
N LYS A 54 -2.55 8.47 4.21
CA LYS A 54 -3.00 9.85 4.47
C LYS A 54 -4.49 10.04 4.14
N ILE A 55 -5.01 9.38 3.10
CA ILE A 55 -6.37 9.64 2.60
C ILE A 55 -7.44 8.69 3.15
N ARG A 56 -7.07 7.49 3.63
CA ARG A 56 -8.01 6.45 4.10
C ARG A 56 -8.90 6.85 5.29
N GLY A 57 -8.58 7.95 5.98
CA GLY A 57 -9.42 8.51 7.05
C GLY A 57 -10.56 9.40 6.55
N LEU A 58 -10.43 9.93 5.33
CA LEU A 58 -11.41 10.84 4.72
C LEU A 58 -12.70 10.10 4.38
N PRO A 59 -13.90 10.71 4.54
CA PRO A 59 -15.18 10.02 4.35
C PRO A 59 -15.30 9.29 3.01
N GLN A 60 -14.88 9.91 1.91
CA GLN A 60 -14.96 9.37 0.55
C GLN A 60 -13.99 8.20 0.29
N PHE A 61 -12.93 8.07 1.10
CA PHE A 61 -11.93 7.01 0.98
C PHE A 61 -11.94 6.05 2.17
N ARG A 62 -12.86 6.19 3.12
CA ARG A 62 -12.89 5.39 4.35
C ARG A 62 -12.95 3.89 4.07
N TRP A 63 -13.61 3.52 2.98
CA TRP A 63 -13.71 2.13 2.52
C TRP A 63 -12.34 1.51 2.19
N THR A 64 -11.30 2.28 1.87
CA THR A 64 -9.97 1.71 1.58
C THR A 64 -9.25 1.24 2.83
N SER A 65 -9.72 1.59 4.03
CA SER A 65 -9.03 1.27 5.29
C SER A 65 -8.80 -0.23 5.50
N GLY A 66 -9.75 -1.09 5.13
CA GLY A 66 -9.57 -2.54 5.24
C GLY A 66 -8.44 -3.08 4.34
N LEU A 67 -8.09 -2.37 3.26
CA LEU A 67 -7.12 -2.81 2.26
C LEU A 67 -5.65 -2.71 2.72
N HIS A 68 -5.38 -2.22 3.93
CA HIS A 68 -4.02 -2.06 4.45
C HIS A 68 -3.55 -3.23 5.33
N TYR A 69 -4.40 -4.23 5.55
CA TYR A 69 -4.08 -5.39 6.37
C TYR A 69 -4.88 -6.61 5.90
N VAL A 70 -4.54 -7.78 6.44
CA VAL A 70 -5.34 -9.00 6.31
C VAL A 70 -5.42 -9.67 7.66
N ASN A 71 -6.61 -10.16 8.00
CA ASN A 71 -6.87 -10.84 9.26
C ASN A 71 -7.36 -12.26 8.96
N PRO A 72 -6.55 -13.30 9.26
CA PRO A 72 -6.95 -14.68 9.11
C PRO A 72 -8.06 -15.07 10.09
N SER A 73 -8.93 -15.97 9.65
CA SER A 73 -9.80 -16.71 10.56
C SER A 73 -8.97 -17.73 11.34
N ASP A 74 -9.35 -17.98 12.59
CA ASP A 74 -8.69 -18.93 13.49
C ASP A 74 -7.21 -18.66 13.79
N ASP A 75 -6.85 -17.38 13.86
CA ASP A 75 -5.55 -16.86 14.28
C ASP A 75 -5.59 -16.34 15.72
N TRP A 76 -4.75 -16.87 16.61
CA TRP A 76 -4.66 -16.47 18.03
C TRP A 76 -3.21 -16.51 18.52
N PRO A 77 -2.40 -15.52 18.14
CA PRO A 77 -1.03 -15.41 18.63
C PRO A 77 -0.98 -15.12 20.15
N PRO A 78 0.07 -15.59 20.85
CA PRO A 78 1.20 -16.35 20.32
C PRO A 78 0.95 -17.85 20.16
N GLN A 79 -0.21 -18.40 20.58
CA GLN A 79 -0.41 -19.85 20.64
C GLN A 79 -0.62 -20.49 19.28
N LYS A 80 -1.20 -19.78 18.31
CA LYS A 80 -1.37 -20.25 16.94
C LYS A 80 -1.32 -19.07 15.97
N CYS A 81 -0.44 -19.17 14.99
CA CYS A 81 -0.40 -18.26 13.85
C CYS A 81 -0.88 -18.98 12.59
N THR A 82 -1.81 -18.39 11.85
CA THR A 82 -2.27 -18.89 10.56
C THR A 82 -2.27 -17.78 9.51
N PHE A 83 -2.18 -18.17 8.23
CA PHE A 83 -2.27 -17.23 7.12
C PHE A 83 -3.36 -17.69 6.14
N GLY A 84 -4.61 -17.64 6.60
CA GLY A 84 -5.79 -17.82 5.75
C GLY A 84 -6.17 -19.27 5.46
N GLY A 85 -5.59 -20.24 6.16
CA GLY A 85 -5.95 -21.66 6.01
C GLY A 85 -7.45 -21.93 6.23
N SER A 86 -8.07 -21.19 7.16
CA SER A 86 -9.53 -21.19 7.39
C SER A 86 -10.26 -20.03 6.72
N GLY A 87 -9.62 -19.33 5.77
CA GLY A 87 -10.11 -18.11 5.16
C GLY A 87 -9.82 -16.83 5.96
N TRP A 88 -10.46 -15.74 5.56
CA TRP A 88 -10.23 -14.39 6.07
C TRP A 88 -11.46 -13.86 6.82
N LYS A 89 -11.25 -12.95 7.78
CA LYS A 89 -12.35 -12.29 8.50
C LYS A 89 -13.22 -11.40 7.61
N THR A 90 -12.64 -10.84 6.56
CA THR A 90 -13.32 -9.95 5.60
C THR A 90 -12.64 -10.06 4.23
N ASP A 91 -13.41 -9.91 3.16
CA ASP A 91 -12.89 -9.82 1.78
C ASP A 91 -12.28 -8.45 1.48
N GLN A 92 -12.60 -7.42 2.24
CA GLN A 92 -11.94 -6.12 2.15
C GLN A 92 -10.61 -6.18 2.90
N ASN A 93 -9.60 -6.74 2.25
CA ASN A 93 -8.25 -6.93 2.78
C ASN A 93 -7.18 -6.61 1.72
N ILE A 94 -5.93 -6.54 2.16
CA ILE A 94 -4.79 -6.17 1.31
C ILE A 94 -4.55 -7.13 0.13
N LEU A 95 -4.89 -8.41 0.26
CA LEU A 95 -4.69 -9.39 -0.82
C LEU A 95 -5.62 -9.10 -2.01
N ASN A 96 -6.90 -8.84 -1.71
CA ASN A 96 -7.85 -8.41 -2.73
C ASN A 96 -7.52 -7.02 -3.27
N GLY A 97 -7.07 -6.11 -2.40
CA GLY A 97 -6.55 -4.80 -2.80
C GLY A 97 -5.44 -4.91 -3.85
N LEU A 98 -4.44 -5.76 -3.58
CA LEU A 98 -3.30 -6.00 -4.46
C LEU A 98 -3.75 -6.53 -5.83
N VAL A 99 -4.58 -7.58 -5.87
CA VAL A 99 -5.08 -8.13 -7.13
C VAL A 99 -5.87 -7.08 -7.94
N ASN A 100 -6.74 -6.32 -7.27
CA ASN A 100 -7.56 -5.31 -7.93
C ASN A 100 -6.73 -4.17 -8.52
N VAL A 101 -5.76 -3.64 -7.77
CA VAL A 101 -4.92 -2.54 -8.29
C VAL A 101 -3.96 -3.02 -9.37
N THR A 102 -3.40 -4.23 -9.25
CA THR A 102 -2.54 -4.80 -10.31
C THR A 102 -3.30 -4.93 -11.62
N ARG A 103 -4.53 -5.46 -11.60
CA ARG A 103 -5.38 -5.53 -12.79
C ARG A 103 -5.78 -4.14 -13.28
N GLY A 104 -5.99 -3.20 -12.37
CA GLY A 104 -6.36 -1.82 -12.69
C GLY A 104 -5.26 -1.07 -13.45
N VAL A 105 -3.98 -1.33 -13.18
CA VAL A 105 -2.85 -0.63 -13.83
C VAL A 105 -2.89 -0.77 -15.36
N GLU A 106 -3.29 -1.92 -15.90
CA GLU A 106 -3.43 -2.12 -17.35
C GLU A 106 -4.54 -1.24 -17.97
N THR A 107 -5.50 -0.82 -17.15
CA THR A 107 -6.65 -0.01 -17.57
C THR A 107 -6.44 1.50 -17.32
N LEU A 108 -5.37 1.88 -16.62
CA LEU A 108 -4.99 3.27 -16.43
C LEU A 108 -4.45 3.81 -17.76
N GLN A 109 -5.29 4.56 -18.49
CA GLN A 109 -4.82 5.39 -19.59
C GLN A 109 -4.18 6.64 -18.99
N GLY A 110 -2.86 6.78 -19.19
CA GLY A 110 -2.13 8.02 -18.96
C GLY A 110 -2.34 9.00 -20.10
#